data_AF-A0A438E8M1-F1
#
_entry.id   AF-A0A438E8M1-F1
#
_cell.length_a   1.000
_cell.length_b   1.000
_cell.length_c   1.000
_cell.angle_alpha   90.00
_cell.angle_beta   90.00
_cell.angle_gamma   90.00
#
_symmetry.space_group_name_H-M   'P 1'
#
loop_
_entity.id
_entity.type
_entity.pdbx_description
1 polymer ?
#
loop_
_entity_poly.entity_id
_entity_poly.type
_entity_poly.pdbx_seq_one_letter_code
_entity_poly.pdbx_strand_id
1 'polypeptide(L)'
;METLAPGLGCKIGSLPISYPGLPLGAPYKSTRVWDVVEERFKKRLSLWKRQYLSKGDRLTLVKSTLSSLPTYFIFLFLIPKRVCVRLEKIQRDFLWGGGTLENRPHLVSWKVICAAKKYGGLGIRSLAIFNKALLKKWLWRFANENESLWKQIISRKGIRPPFPALIIWSPWVPTRVSFFGWEAAWSRLLTIDRLKRNGWSIPNRYYLCKNGEETTYRLLLFCEKARMLWLLIFSFFGVQWVMHSSVRRNLLGWHGSFVGKKREKAWRAAPSA
;
A
#
# COMPACT_ATOMS: atom_id res chain seq x y z
N MET A 1 34.12 -4.03 -3.87
CA MET A 1 33.52 -5.27 -3.30
C MET A 1 34.18 -6.50 -3.90
N GLU A 2 34.28 -6.60 -5.23
CA GLU A 2 34.96 -7.73 -5.90
C GLU A 2 36.45 -7.86 -5.52
N THR A 3 37.11 -6.74 -5.23
CA THR A 3 38.52 -6.70 -4.79
C THR A 3 38.74 -7.06 -3.31
N LEU A 4 37.71 -6.98 -2.46
CA LEU A 4 37.82 -7.24 -1.01
C LEU A 4 37.38 -8.67 -0.62
N ALA A 5 36.59 -9.32 -1.47
CA ALA A 5 36.07 -10.66 -1.20
C ALA A 5 37.17 -11.73 -1.04
N PRO A 6 38.25 -11.74 -1.86
CA PRO A 6 39.34 -12.70 -1.70
C PRO A 6 40.09 -12.52 -0.37
N GLY A 7 40.31 -11.28 0.08
CA GLY A 7 41.02 -10.96 1.33
C GLY A 7 40.26 -11.33 2.60
N LEU A 8 38.95 -11.53 2.51
CA LEU A 8 38.08 -11.94 3.62
C LEU A 8 37.63 -13.40 3.52
N GLY A 9 38.17 -14.18 2.58
CA GLY A 9 37.78 -15.57 2.35
C GLY A 9 36.32 -15.76 1.91
N CYS A 10 35.67 -14.70 1.40
CA CYS A 10 34.26 -14.70 1.05
C CYS A 10 34.06 -14.98 -0.45
N LYS A 11 33.12 -15.86 -0.80
CA LYS A 11 32.71 -16.07 -2.20
C LYS A 11 31.78 -14.95 -2.66
N ILE A 12 31.99 -14.44 -3.87
CA ILE A 12 31.09 -13.46 -4.49
C ILE A 12 29.81 -14.19 -4.91
N GLY A 13 28.68 -13.84 -4.31
CA GLY A 13 27.37 -14.37 -4.68
C GLY A 13 26.74 -13.61 -5.85
N SER A 14 26.00 -14.32 -6.71
CA SER A 14 25.22 -13.73 -7.81
C SER A 14 23.75 -13.58 -7.42
N LEU A 15 23.14 -12.43 -7.74
CA LEU A 15 21.70 -12.22 -7.55
C LEU A 15 20.89 -12.90 -8.68
N PRO A 16 19.68 -13.41 -8.40
CA PRO A 16 18.97 -13.36 -7.13
C PRO A 16 19.31 -14.53 -6.19
N ILE A 17 19.52 -14.23 -4.90
CA ILE A 17 19.78 -15.25 -3.84
C ILE A 17 18.58 -15.39 -2.90
N SER A 18 18.35 -16.59 -2.37
CA SER A 18 17.33 -16.82 -1.33
C SER A 18 17.96 -16.64 0.06
N TYR A 19 17.50 -15.65 0.81
CA TYR A 19 17.95 -15.33 2.17
C TYR A 19 16.76 -15.46 3.14
N PRO A 20 16.85 -16.31 4.18
CA PRO A 20 15.71 -16.86 4.93
C PRO A 20 14.44 -17.20 4.13
N GLY A 21 14.59 -17.64 2.88
CA GLY A 21 13.47 -17.91 1.98
C GLY A 21 12.89 -16.67 1.27
N LEU A 22 13.49 -15.49 1.44
CA LEU A 22 13.21 -14.27 0.69
C LEU A 22 14.20 -14.14 -0.49
N PRO A 23 13.72 -14.05 -1.75
CA PRO A 23 14.60 -13.84 -2.89
C PRO A 23 15.06 -12.38 -2.92
N LEU A 24 16.31 -12.15 -2.53
CA LEU A 24 17.00 -10.88 -2.63
C LEU A 24 17.40 -10.64 -4.09
N GLY A 25 17.18 -9.42 -4.58
CA GLY A 25 17.49 -9.05 -5.97
C GLY A 25 16.47 -9.50 -7.01
N ALA A 26 15.40 -10.22 -6.60
CA ALA A 26 14.33 -10.57 -7.53
C ALA A 26 13.43 -9.37 -7.85
N PRO A 27 12.83 -9.30 -9.07
CA PRO A 27 11.94 -8.19 -9.42
C PRO A 27 10.72 -8.15 -8.51
N TYR A 28 10.42 -6.99 -7.93
CA TYR A 28 9.32 -6.82 -6.95
C TYR A 28 7.91 -7.12 -7.52
N LYS A 29 7.75 -7.09 -8.85
CA LYS A 29 6.50 -7.47 -9.54
C LYS A 29 6.44 -8.95 -9.94
N SER A 30 7.53 -9.69 -9.74
CA SER A 30 7.61 -11.09 -10.15
C SER A 30 6.63 -11.92 -9.35
N THR A 31 5.78 -12.69 -10.04
CA THR A 31 4.91 -13.67 -9.39
C THR A 31 5.70 -14.89 -8.89
N ARG A 32 6.85 -15.20 -9.51
CA ARG A 32 7.68 -16.37 -9.16
C ARG A 32 8.21 -16.30 -7.73
N VAL A 33 8.48 -15.08 -7.27
CA VAL A 33 8.90 -14.78 -5.90
C VAL A 33 7.88 -15.27 -4.85
N TRP A 34 6.61 -15.39 -5.24
CA TRP A 34 5.53 -15.84 -4.36
C TRP A 34 5.28 -17.35 -4.39
N ASP A 35 5.90 -18.10 -5.30
CA ASP A 35 5.67 -19.54 -5.41
C ASP A 35 6.14 -20.28 -4.14
N VAL A 36 7.23 -19.83 -3.50
CA VAL A 36 7.69 -20.34 -2.19
C VAL A 36 6.62 -20.14 -1.10
N VAL A 37 5.93 -19.00 -1.10
CA VAL A 37 4.84 -18.72 -0.16
C VAL A 37 3.65 -19.64 -0.45
N GLU A 38 3.33 -19.84 -1.72
CA GLU A 38 2.26 -20.73 -2.13
C GLU A 38 2.53 -22.19 -1.74
N GLU A 39 3.75 -22.68 -1.95
CA GLU A 39 4.15 -24.03 -1.52
C GLU A 39 4.02 -24.22 -0.02
N ARG A 40 4.42 -23.22 0.78
CA ARG A 40 4.21 -23.24 2.24
C ARG A 40 2.73 -23.31 2.60
N PHE A 41 1.87 -22.58 1.90
CA PHE A 41 0.42 -22.67 2.06
C PHE A 41 -0.09 -24.07 1.75
N LYS A 42 0.31 -24.65 0.61
CA LYS A 42 -0.07 -26.02 0.20
C LYS A 42 0.39 -27.07 1.22
N LYS A 43 1.62 -26.95 1.74
CA LYS A 43 2.19 -27.89 2.73
C LYS A 43 1.47 -27.83 4.08
N ARG A 44 1.05 -26.63 4.51
CA ARG A 44 0.38 -26.43 5.80
C ARG A 44 -1.12 -26.73 5.73
N LEU A 45 -1.77 -26.32 4.66
CA LEU A 45 -3.18 -26.61 4.32
C LEU A 45 -3.27 -27.81 3.38
N SER A 46 -2.54 -28.88 3.70
CA SER A 46 -2.53 -30.09 2.87
C SER A 46 -3.85 -30.85 2.99
N LEU A 47 -4.35 -31.36 1.86
CA LEU A 47 -5.69 -31.97 1.78
C LEU A 47 -5.87 -33.23 2.64
N TRP A 48 -4.80 -33.98 2.93
CA TRP A 48 -4.87 -35.17 3.78
C TRP A 48 -5.21 -34.80 5.25
N LYS A 49 -4.69 -33.68 5.78
CA LYS A 49 -4.97 -33.24 7.16
C LYS A 49 -6.46 -32.99 7.37
N ARG A 50 -7.14 -32.57 6.31
CA ARG A 50 -8.57 -32.26 6.34
C ARG A 50 -9.44 -33.49 6.69
N GLN A 51 -9.00 -34.70 6.35
CA GLN A 51 -9.72 -35.94 6.67
C GLN A 51 -9.87 -36.14 8.19
N TYR A 52 -8.95 -35.59 8.96
CA TYR A 52 -8.89 -35.71 10.43
C TYR A 52 -9.37 -34.46 11.17
N LEU A 53 -9.85 -33.42 10.46
CA LEU A 53 -10.18 -32.12 11.04
C LEU A 53 -11.66 -31.78 10.87
N SER A 54 -12.28 -31.32 11.94
CA SER A 54 -13.63 -30.76 11.91
C SER A 54 -13.67 -29.44 11.10
N LYS A 55 -14.86 -28.96 10.73
CA LYS A 55 -15.01 -27.64 10.08
C LYS A 55 -14.44 -26.50 10.94
N GLY A 56 -14.58 -26.61 12.26
CA GLY A 56 -14.02 -25.65 13.22
C GLY A 56 -12.49 -25.66 13.21
N ASP A 57 -11.88 -26.84 13.24
CA ASP A 57 -10.42 -26.98 13.24
C ASP A 57 -9.80 -26.55 11.92
N ARG A 58 -10.47 -26.85 10.79
CA ARG A 58 -10.08 -26.36 9.47
C ARG A 58 -10.03 -24.83 9.45
N LEU A 59 -11.06 -24.17 10.00
CA LEU A 59 -11.12 -22.71 10.10
C LEU A 59 -9.98 -22.16 10.97
N THR A 60 -9.72 -22.79 12.12
CA THR A 60 -8.63 -22.40 13.02
C THR A 60 -7.27 -22.52 12.34
N LEU A 61 -7.03 -23.61 11.59
CA LEU A 61 -5.78 -23.81 10.85
C LEU A 61 -5.60 -22.79 9.71
N VAL A 62 -6.67 -22.42 9.00
CA VAL A 62 -6.63 -21.34 7.99
C VAL A 62 -6.26 -20.00 8.61
N LYS A 63 -6.79 -19.69 9.80
CA LYS A 63 -6.46 -18.44 10.51
C LYS A 63 -5.02 -18.43 11.03
N SER A 64 -4.54 -19.56 11.55
CA SER A 64 -3.17 -19.66 12.07
C SER A 64 -2.11 -19.58 10.96
N THR A 65 -2.39 -20.17 9.79
CA THR A 65 -1.50 -20.09 8.61
C THR A 65 -1.34 -18.65 8.11
N LEU A 66 -2.42 -17.86 8.07
CA LEU A 66 -2.35 -16.43 7.75
C LEU A 66 -1.54 -15.60 8.74
N SER A 67 -1.47 -16.04 10.00
CA SER A 67 -0.84 -15.29 11.08
C SER A 67 0.66 -15.58 11.20
N SER A 68 1.13 -16.72 10.67
CA SER A 68 2.49 -17.22 10.90
C SER A 68 3.34 -17.39 9.64
N LEU A 69 2.79 -17.85 8.51
CA LEU A 69 3.59 -18.33 7.38
C LEU A 69 4.00 -17.26 6.36
N PRO A 70 3.12 -16.31 5.99
CA PRO A 70 3.46 -15.29 5.01
C PRO A 70 3.70 -13.93 5.65
N THR A 71 3.62 -13.78 6.98
CA THR A 71 3.65 -12.48 7.64
C THR A 71 4.88 -11.67 7.25
N TYR A 72 6.08 -12.26 7.20
CA TYR A 72 7.28 -11.54 6.74
C TYR A 72 7.17 -11.06 5.28
N PHE A 73 6.73 -11.95 4.38
CA PHE A 73 6.62 -11.67 2.95
C PHE A 73 5.51 -10.66 2.61
N ILE A 74 4.34 -10.85 3.20
CA ILE A 74 3.16 -9.99 3.07
C ILE A 74 3.36 -8.65 3.80
N PHE A 75 4.21 -8.60 4.81
CA PHE A 75 4.53 -7.36 5.51
C PHE A 75 5.50 -6.48 4.71
N LEU A 76 6.34 -7.07 3.87
CA LEU A 76 7.35 -6.37 3.09
C LEU A 76 6.89 -6.02 1.67
N PHE A 77 6.13 -6.90 1.01
CA PHE A 77 5.81 -6.77 -0.41
C PHE A 77 4.30 -6.63 -0.65
N LEU A 78 3.94 -5.85 -1.66
CA LEU A 78 2.56 -5.81 -2.17
C LEU A 78 2.27 -7.12 -2.88
N ILE A 79 1.23 -7.84 -2.45
CA ILE A 79 0.84 -9.10 -3.09
C ILE A 79 0.19 -8.81 -4.45
N PRO A 80 0.68 -9.38 -5.56
CA PRO A 80 -0.01 -9.30 -6.85
C PRO A 80 -1.42 -9.93 -6.76
N LYS A 81 -2.42 -9.32 -7.42
CA LYS A 81 -3.81 -9.80 -7.40
C LYS A 81 -3.94 -11.28 -7.77
N ARG A 82 -3.15 -11.74 -8.77
CA ARG A 82 -3.12 -13.15 -9.20
C ARG A 82 -2.65 -14.10 -8.09
N VAL A 83 -1.67 -13.68 -7.28
CA VAL A 83 -1.18 -14.45 -6.13
C VAL A 83 -2.22 -14.49 -5.02
N CYS A 84 -2.89 -13.36 -4.71
CA CYS A 84 -4.00 -13.36 -3.75
C CYS A 84 -5.08 -14.38 -4.14
N VAL A 85 -5.49 -14.41 -5.40
CA VAL A 85 -6.51 -15.35 -5.88
C VAL A 85 -6.05 -16.81 -5.72
N ARG A 86 -4.79 -17.12 -6.05
CA ARG A 86 -4.20 -18.48 -5.87
C ARG A 86 -4.19 -18.89 -4.39
N LEU A 87 -3.76 -18.01 -3.49
CA LEU A 87 -3.71 -18.28 -2.05
C LEU A 87 -5.12 -18.41 -1.44
N GLU A 88 -6.06 -17.53 -1.78
CA GLU A 88 -7.45 -17.62 -1.34
C GLU A 88 -8.14 -18.86 -1.90
N LYS A 89 -7.73 -19.36 -3.07
CA LYS A 89 -8.21 -20.65 -3.59
C LYS A 89 -7.76 -21.80 -2.69
N ILE A 90 -6.48 -21.87 -2.31
CA ILE A 90 -5.98 -22.93 -1.41
C ILE A 90 -6.74 -22.93 -0.07
N GLN A 91 -7.00 -21.75 0.50
CA GLN A 91 -7.75 -21.63 1.74
C GLN A 91 -9.20 -22.10 1.61
N ARG A 92 -9.85 -21.74 0.50
CA ARG A 92 -11.23 -22.16 0.20
C ARG A 92 -11.33 -23.66 0.01
N ASP A 93 -10.44 -24.23 -0.79
CA ASP A 93 -10.43 -25.65 -1.10
C ASP A 93 -10.17 -26.48 0.16
N PHE A 94 -9.32 -25.98 1.08
CA PHE A 94 -9.10 -26.60 2.37
C PHE A 94 -10.31 -26.50 3.31
N LEU A 95 -11.00 -25.34 3.34
CA LEU A 95 -12.17 -25.13 4.19
C LEU A 95 -13.39 -25.95 3.72
N TRP A 96 -13.67 -25.91 2.41
CA TRP A 96 -14.91 -26.43 1.82
C TRP A 96 -14.78 -27.78 1.12
N GLY A 97 -13.63 -28.10 0.53
CA GLY A 97 -13.51 -29.31 -0.28
C GLY A 97 -13.77 -30.60 0.52
N GLY A 98 -14.24 -31.65 -0.16
CA GLY A 98 -14.23 -33.04 0.30
C GLY A 98 -12.94 -33.75 -0.14
N GLY A 99 -12.71 -35.00 0.29
CA GLY A 99 -11.50 -35.85 0.12
C GLY A 99 -10.79 -35.82 -1.25
N THR A 100 -9.74 -36.63 -1.44
CA THR A 100 -8.98 -36.69 -2.72
C THR A 100 -9.84 -36.93 -3.97
N LEU A 101 -11.08 -37.41 -3.79
CA LEU A 101 -12.05 -37.73 -4.85
C LEU A 101 -13.39 -36.97 -4.75
N GLU A 102 -13.61 -36.12 -3.74
CA GLU A 102 -14.89 -35.41 -3.55
C GLU A 102 -14.75 -33.91 -3.87
N ASN A 103 -15.25 -33.49 -5.04
CA ASN A 103 -15.39 -32.09 -5.35
C ASN A 103 -16.66 -31.52 -4.70
N ARG A 104 -16.51 -30.83 -3.56
CA ARG A 104 -17.62 -30.14 -2.89
C ARG A 104 -17.64 -28.66 -3.28
N PRO A 105 -18.79 -28.13 -3.75
CA PRO A 105 -18.90 -26.73 -4.11
C PRO A 105 -18.72 -25.82 -2.89
N HIS A 106 -18.18 -24.62 -3.12
CA HIS A 106 -18.04 -23.60 -2.06
C HIS A 106 -19.42 -23.02 -1.74
N LEU A 107 -20.02 -23.45 -0.63
CA LEU A 107 -21.40 -23.12 -0.25
C LEU A 107 -21.62 -21.62 0.02
N VAL A 108 -20.59 -20.91 0.49
CA VAL A 108 -20.69 -19.50 0.88
C VAL A 108 -19.59 -18.71 0.19
N SER A 109 -19.93 -17.50 -0.27
CA SER A 109 -18.96 -16.62 -0.91
C SER A 109 -17.79 -16.28 0.02
N TRP A 110 -16.58 -16.20 -0.53
CA TRP A 110 -15.37 -15.91 0.26
C TRP A 110 -15.43 -14.56 0.97
N LYS A 111 -16.07 -13.56 0.35
CA LYS A 111 -16.24 -12.23 0.94
C LYS A 111 -17.05 -12.29 2.24
N VAL A 112 -18.13 -13.08 2.26
CA VAL A 112 -18.98 -13.27 3.45
C VAL A 112 -18.21 -14.02 4.53
N ILE A 113 -17.46 -15.07 4.16
CA ILE A 113 -16.60 -15.82 5.09
C ILE A 113 -15.54 -14.93 5.74
N CYS A 114 -14.96 -14.00 4.96
CA CYS A 114 -13.97 -13.05 5.46
C CYS A 114 -14.55 -11.94 6.35
N ALA A 115 -15.87 -11.75 6.37
CA ALA A 115 -16.49 -10.75 7.23
C ALA A 115 -16.28 -11.10 8.72
N ALA A 116 -16.39 -10.08 9.57
CA ALA A 116 -16.29 -10.28 11.02
C ALA A 116 -17.43 -11.16 11.53
N LYS A 117 -17.20 -11.88 12.63
CA LYS A 117 -18.22 -12.73 13.28
C LYS A 117 -19.50 -11.96 13.61
N LYS A 118 -19.36 -10.70 14.05
CA LYS A 118 -20.49 -9.78 14.32
C LYS A 118 -21.40 -9.51 13.11
N TYR A 119 -20.92 -9.77 11.90
CA TYR A 119 -21.67 -9.59 10.65
C TYR A 119 -21.97 -10.95 9.99
N GLY A 120 -21.98 -12.05 10.74
CA GLY A 120 -22.27 -13.40 10.24
C GLY A 120 -21.13 -14.08 9.48
N GLY A 121 -19.93 -13.49 9.41
CA GLY A 121 -18.76 -14.09 8.79
C GLY A 121 -17.97 -15.01 9.73
N LEU A 122 -16.96 -15.69 9.19
CA LEU A 122 -16.08 -16.56 9.98
C LEU A 122 -14.84 -15.83 10.53
N GLY A 123 -14.62 -14.57 10.17
CA GLY A 123 -13.49 -13.76 10.64
C GLY A 123 -12.14 -14.18 10.03
N ILE A 124 -12.13 -14.73 8.82
CA ILE A 124 -10.89 -14.96 8.07
C ILE A 124 -10.44 -13.63 7.47
N ARG A 125 -9.18 -13.23 7.70
CA ARG A 125 -8.68 -11.95 7.16
C ARG A 125 -8.52 -12.05 5.64
N SER A 126 -9.11 -11.13 4.88
CA SER A 126 -8.83 -11.00 3.45
C SER A 126 -7.35 -10.65 3.25
N LEU A 127 -6.65 -11.43 2.42
CA LEU A 127 -5.22 -11.25 2.15
C LEU A 127 -4.91 -9.87 1.58
N ALA A 128 -5.75 -9.38 0.66
CA ALA A 128 -5.57 -8.08 0.03
C ALA A 128 -5.72 -6.92 1.03
N ILE A 129 -6.72 -6.99 1.92
CA ILE A 129 -6.95 -5.96 2.95
C ILE A 129 -5.85 -6.02 4.00
N PHE A 130 -5.49 -7.23 4.44
CA PHE A 130 -4.46 -7.45 5.44
C PHE A 130 -3.08 -6.97 4.98
N ASN A 131 -2.69 -7.28 3.73
CA ASN A 131 -1.44 -6.79 3.12
C ASN A 131 -1.40 -5.25 3.06
N LYS A 132 -2.48 -4.62 2.59
CA LYS A 132 -2.56 -3.15 2.55
C LYS A 132 -2.45 -2.53 3.95
N ALA A 133 -3.12 -3.10 4.95
CA ALA A 133 -3.05 -2.62 6.33
C ALA A 133 -1.63 -2.74 6.90
N LEU A 134 -0.96 -3.85 6.65
CA LEU A 134 0.43 -4.11 7.06
C LEU A 134 1.43 -3.13 6.41
N LEU A 135 1.30 -2.87 5.12
CA LEU A 135 2.15 -1.88 4.43
C LEU A 135 1.88 -0.45 4.93
N LYS A 136 0.61 -0.12 5.22
CA LYS A 136 0.25 1.17 5.83
C LYS A 136 0.84 1.35 7.23
N LYS A 137 0.95 0.27 8.02
CA LYS A 137 1.63 0.30 9.32
C LYS A 137 3.08 0.76 9.18
N TRP A 138 3.80 0.27 8.16
CA TRP A 138 5.18 0.72 7.90
C TRP A 138 5.27 2.19 7.49
N LEU A 139 4.34 2.66 6.64
CA LEU A 139 4.27 4.07 6.27
C LEU A 139 4.05 4.97 7.49
N TRP A 140 3.15 4.56 8.39
CA TRP A 140 2.90 5.25 9.65
C TRP A 140 4.14 5.24 10.56
N ARG A 141 4.82 4.09 10.71
CA ARG A 141 6.07 4.01 11.48
C ARG A 141 7.17 4.89 10.89
N PHE A 142 7.27 4.94 9.57
CA PHE A 142 8.23 5.84 8.90
C PHE A 142 7.92 7.32 9.17
N ALA A 143 6.64 7.70 9.24
CA ALA A 143 6.23 9.06 9.55
C ALA A 143 6.52 9.42 11.02
N ASN A 144 6.26 8.50 11.95
CA ASN A 144 6.29 8.80 13.39
C ASN A 144 7.62 8.48 14.09
N GLU A 145 8.35 7.44 13.68
CA GLU A 145 9.64 7.09 14.28
C GLU A 145 10.73 7.97 13.66
N ASN A 146 11.20 9.02 14.35
CA ASN A 146 12.17 9.96 13.78
C ASN A 146 13.63 9.54 13.92
N GLU A 147 13.97 8.70 14.91
CA GLU A 147 15.35 8.38 15.26
C GLU A 147 15.78 6.96 14.91
N SER A 148 14.92 6.18 14.26
CA SER A 148 15.21 4.79 13.98
C SER A 148 16.29 4.61 12.90
N LEU A 149 17.29 3.76 13.17
CA LEU A 149 18.41 3.48 12.26
C LEU A 149 17.95 3.06 10.86
N TRP A 150 16.88 2.26 10.77
CA TRP A 150 16.33 1.80 9.49
C TRP A 150 15.78 2.97 8.65
N LYS A 151 15.15 3.98 9.27
CA LYS A 151 14.69 5.20 8.59
C LYS A 151 15.86 6.04 8.10
N GLN A 152 16.93 6.15 8.90
CA GLN A 152 18.15 6.85 8.50
C GLN A 152 18.81 6.17 7.29
N ILE A 153 18.90 4.83 7.29
CA ILE A 153 19.45 4.05 6.17
C ILE A 153 18.61 4.24 4.89
N ILE A 154 17.28 4.17 5.00
CA ILE A 154 16.37 4.38 3.85
C ILE A 154 16.50 5.81 3.31
N SER A 155 16.61 6.79 4.20
CA SER A 155 16.74 8.21 3.83
C SER A 155 18.09 8.53 3.19
N ARG A 156 19.18 7.90 3.66
CA ARG A 156 20.55 8.09 3.14
C ARG A 156 20.80 7.35 1.82
N LYS A 157 20.20 6.17 1.61
CA LYS A 157 20.36 5.38 0.37
C LYS A 157 19.71 6.02 -0.88
N GLY A 158 19.20 7.24 -0.80
CA GLY A 158 18.69 7.95 -1.97
C GLY A 158 17.41 7.36 -2.55
N ILE A 159 16.64 6.58 -1.77
CA ILE A 159 15.20 6.53 -2.01
C ILE A 159 14.68 7.89 -1.55
N ARG A 160 14.91 8.96 -2.35
CA ARG A 160 14.12 10.20 -2.26
C ARG A 160 12.70 9.70 -2.13
N PRO A 161 11.96 9.98 -1.04
CA PRO A 161 10.70 9.33 -0.85
C PRO A 161 9.89 9.61 -2.11
N PRO A 162 9.51 8.59 -2.90
CA PRO A 162 8.78 8.83 -4.12
C PRO A 162 7.42 9.45 -3.80
N PHE A 163 7.05 9.53 -2.52
CA PHE A 163 5.76 9.94 -2.04
C PHE A 163 5.92 10.87 -0.83
N PRO A 164 5.23 12.02 -0.77
CA PRO A 164 5.34 13.00 0.31
C PRO A 164 4.61 12.50 1.58
N ALA A 165 5.09 11.40 2.15
CA ALA A 165 4.46 10.71 3.27
C ALA A 165 4.36 11.57 4.53
N LEU A 166 5.39 12.38 4.81
CA LEU A 166 5.46 13.23 6.00
C LEU A 166 4.43 14.38 5.98
N ILE A 167 4.03 14.82 4.80
CA ILE A 167 3.04 15.90 4.63
C ILE A 167 1.64 15.30 4.64
N ILE A 168 1.44 14.18 3.94
CA ILE A 168 0.13 13.54 3.80
C ILE A 168 -0.30 12.84 5.09
N TRP A 169 0.60 12.14 5.77
CA TRP A 169 0.32 11.37 7.00
C TRP A 169 0.75 12.12 8.27
N SER A 170 0.58 13.44 8.27
CA SER A 170 0.86 14.29 9.41
C SER A 170 -0.09 13.95 10.58
N PRO A 171 0.39 13.80 11.83
CA PRO A 171 -0.45 13.49 13.01
C PRO A 171 -1.55 14.53 13.29
N TRP A 172 -1.35 15.76 12.80
CA TRP A 172 -2.23 16.91 13.03
C TRP A 172 -3.36 17.00 12.00
N VAL A 173 -3.34 16.13 10.98
CA VAL A 173 -4.30 16.11 9.89
C VAL A 173 -5.25 14.93 10.10
N PRO A 174 -6.59 15.14 10.05
CA PRO A 174 -7.54 14.06 10.16
C PRO A 174 -7.29 12.97 9.12
N THR A 175 -7.42 11.69 9.50
CA THR A 175 -7.09 10.55 8.64
C THR A 175 -7.84 10.55 7.30
N ARG A 176 -9.06 11.14 7.26
CA ARG A 176 -9.85 11.31 6.02
C ARG A 176 -9.16 12.26 5.03
N VAL A 177 -8.56 13.35 5.52
CA VAL A 177 -7.83 14.34 4.73
C VAL A 177 -6.49 13.76 4.26
N SER A 178 -5.78 13.04 5.12
CA SER A 178 -4.57 12.29 4.73
C SER A 178 -4.85 11.27 3.62
N PHE A 179 -5.98 10.56 3.71
CA PHE A 179 -6.37 9.61 2.69
C PHE A 179 -6.69 10.30 1.35
N PHE A 180 -7.39 11.44 1.39
CA PHE A 180 -7.64 12.26 0.21
C PHE A 180 -6.34 12.79 -0.43
N GLY A 181 -5.43 13.33 0.37
CA GLY A 181 -4.10 13.77 -0.08
C GLY A 181 -3.29 12.63 -0.70
N TRP A 182 -3.41 11.41 -0.17
CA TRP A 182 -2.80 10.22 -0.74
C TRP A 182 -3.38 9.85 -2.12
N GLU A 183 -4.70 9.83 -2.28
CA GLU A 183 -5.35 9.61 -3.58
C GLU A 183 -4.98 10.71 -4.59
N ALA A 184 -4.95 11.98 -4.14
CA ALA A 184 -4.59 13.13 -4.96
C ALA A 184 -3.15 13.05 -5.49
N ALA A 185 -2.18 12.72 -4.62
CA ALA A 185 -0.78 12.58 -4.98
C ALA A 185 -0.53 11.43 -5.98
N TRP A 186 -1.38 10.40 -6.00
CA TRP A 186 -1.33 9.34 -7.00
C TRP A 186 -2.18 9.62 -8.25
N SER A 187 -2.80 10.80 -8.35
CA SER A 187 -3.77 11.13 -9.42
C SER A 187 -4.91 10.13 -9.51
N ARG A 188 -5.37 9.64 -8.35
CA ARG A 188 -6.40 8.60 -8.23
C ARG A 188 -7.77 9.12 -7.81
N LEU A 189 -7.92 10.44 -7.66
CA LEU A 189 -9.23 11.06 -7.45
C LEU A 189 -10.18 10.77 -8.62
N LEU A 190 -11.47 10.68 -8.32
CA LEU A 190 -12.56 10.39 -9.27
C LEU A 190 -12.86 11.63 -10.13
N THR A 191 -11.86 12.13 -10.84
CA THR A 191 -12.01 13.21 -11.81
C THR A 191 -12.66 12.70 -13.10
N ILE A 192 -13.37 13.57 -13.82
CA ILE A 192 -14.10 13.22 -15.04
C ILE A 192 -13.19 12.58 -16.10
N ASP A 193 -11.93 13.01 -16.23
CA ASP A 193 -10.94 12.39 -17.15
C ASP A 193 -10.73 10.90 -16.81
N ARG A 194 -10.63 10.56 -15.52
CA ARG A 194 -10.45 9.17 -15.08
C ARG A 194 -11.71 8.33 -15.26
N LEU A 195 -12.88 8.92 -15.08
CA LEU A 195 -14.17 8.26 -15.33
C LEU A 195 -14.34 7.97 -16.83
N LYS A 196 -14.00 8.93 -17.69
CA LYS A 196 -13.99 8.76 -19.16
C LYS A 196 -13.01 7.68 -19.62
N ARG A 197 -11.77 7.66 -19.10
CA ARG A 197 -10.79 6.58 -19.39
C ARG A 197 -11.22 5.19 -18.91
N ASN A 198 -12.12 5.13 -17.94
CA ASN A 198 -12.71 3.89 -17.44
C ASN A 198 -14.06 3.55 -18.13
N GLY A 199 -14.40 4.21 -19.24
CA GLY A 199 -15.56 3.88 -20.07
C GLY A 199 -16.88 4.53 -19.64
N TRP A 200 -16.88 5.50 -18.73
CA TRP A 200 -18.10 6.20 -18.30
C TRP A 200 -18.34 7.44 -19.16
N SER A 201 -19.47 7.48 -19.88
CA SER A 201 -19.91 8.65 -20.64
C SER A 201 -20.65 9.61 -19.72
N ILE A 202 -19.94 10.64 -19.24
CA ILE A 202 -20.50 11.65 -18.34
C ILE A 202 -20.49 13.01 -19.06
N PRO A 203 -21.63 13.72 -19.15
CA PRO A 203 -21.68 15.06 -19.70
C PRO A 203 -20.83 16.01 -18.84
N ASN A 204 -20.05 16.87 -19.48
CA ASN A 204 -19.12 17.79 -18.83
C ASN A 204 -19.89 18.94 -18.15
N ARG A 205 -20.69 18.65 -17.11
CA ARG A 205 -21.39 19.66 -16.30
C ARG A 205 -20.47 20.13 -15.18
N TYR A 206 -20.25 21.43 -15.15
CA TYR A 206 -19.05 22.02 -14.58
C TYR A 206 -19.41 23.02 -13.47
N TYR A 207 -18.87 22.86 -12.24
CA TYR A 207 -19.28 23.67 -11.07
C TYR A 207 -18.22 24.64 -10.50
N LEU A 208 -16.91 24.57 -10.85
CA LEU A 208 -15.83 25.34 -10.16
C LEU A 208 -14.88 26.25 -11.03
N CYS A 209 -14.04 25.74 -11.93
CA CYS A 209 -13.24 26.45 -12.97
C CYS A 209 -13.69 26.30 -14.48
N LYS A 210 -14.45 27.23 -15.07
CA LYS A 210 -15.15 27.07 -16.38
C LYS A 210 -14.37 26.65 -17.66
N ASN A 211 -13.04 26.44 -17.64
CA ASN A 211 -12.23 26.16 -18.83
C ASN A 211 -11.29 24.93 -18.67
N GLY A 212 -11.52 23.87 -19.47
CA GLY A 212 -10.57 22.78 -19.74
C GLY A 212 -10.87 21.40 -19.09
N GLU A 213 -10.12 20.37 -19.50
CA GLU A 213 -10.23 19.00 -18.97
C GLU A 213 -9.91 18.93 -17.46
N GLU A 214 -10.78 18.26 -16.70
CA GLU A 214 -10.65 18.09 -15.25
C GLU A 214 -9.59 17.04 -14.92
N THR A 215 -8.42 17.52 -14.54
CA THR A 215 -7.34 16.71 -13.99
C THR A 215 -7.14 17.07 -12.53
N THR A 216 -6.71 16.10 -11.74
CA THR A 216 -6.48 16.27 -10.30
C THR A 216 -5.62 17.48 -9.95
N TYR A 217 -4.60 17.78 -10.77
CA TYR A 217 -3.72 18.94 -10.55
C TYR A 217 -4.40 20.27 -10.93
N ARG A 218 -5.24 20.31 -11.97
CA ARG A 218 -5.99 21.53 -12.32
C ARG A 218 -6.99 21.87 -11.23
N LEU A 219 -7.75 20.89 -10.74
CA LEU A 219 -8.74 21.14 -9.69
C LEU A 219 -8.11 21.64 -8.38
N LEU A 220 -6.99 21.04 -7.96
CA LEU A 220 -6.39 21.32 -6.66
C LEU A 220 -5.36 22.45 -6.64
N LEU A 221 -4.70 22.77 -7.75
CA LEU A 221 -3.60 23.74 -7.79
C LEU A 221 -3.84 24.93 -8.72
N PHE A 222 -4.49 24.73 -9.86
CA PHE A 222 -4.59 25.74 -10.93
C PHE A 222 -6.00 26.26 -11.19
N CYS A 223 -7.01 25.68 -10.54
CA CYS A 223 -8.37 26.18 -10.55
C CYS A 223 -8.36 27.60 -10.00
N GLU A 224 -9.09 28.53 -10.61
CA GLU A 224 -9.09 29.94 -10.24
C GLU A 224 -9.32 30.13 -8.72
N LYS A 225 -10.31 29.43 -8.16
CA LYS A 225 -10.60 29.45 -6.72
C LYS A 225 -9.50 28.81 -5.88
N ALA A 226 -8.95 27.68 -6.31
CA ALA A 226 -7.85 27.02 -5.60
C ALA A 226 -6.57 27.87 -5.61
N ARG A 227 -6.25 28.50 -6.75
CA ARG A 227 -5.08 29.38 -6.91
C ARG A 227 -5.17 30.58 -5.99
N MET A 228 -6.36 31.19 -5.86
CA MET A 228 -6.58 32.29 -4.93
C MET A 228 -6.35 31.87 -3.48
N LEU A 229 -6.89 30.72 -3.07
CA LEU A 229 -6.65 30.18 -1.72
C LEU A 229 -5.16 29.92 -1.46
N TRP A 230 -4.45 29.33 -2.43
CA TRP A 230 -3.02 29.11 -2.30
C TRP A 230 -2.21 30.40 -2.21
N LEU A 231 -2.54 31.43 -3.00
CA LEU A 231 -1.89 32.73 -2.92
C LEU A 231 -2.09 33.40 -1.56
N LEU A 232 -3.28 33.27 -0.97
CA LEU A 232 -3.56 33.75 0.39
C LEU A 232 -2.72 33.01 1.43
N ILE A 233 -2.63 31.67 1.33
CA ILE A 233 -1.78 30.86 2.20
C ILE A 233 -0.31 31.27 2.06
N PHE A 234 0.20 31.41 0.84
CA PHE A 234 1.59 31.83 0.60
C PHE A 234 1.89 33.23 1.13
N SER A 235 0.96 34.17 0.96
CA SER A 235 1.05 35.51 1.53
C SER A 235 1.11 35.49 3.06
N PHE A 236 0.27 34.67 3.71
CA PHE A 236 0.27 34.50 5.16
C PHE A 236 1.61 33.99 5.71
N PHE A 237 2.30 33.13 4.95
CA PHE A 237 3.61 32.61 5.32
C PHE A 237 4.80 33.42 4.78
N GLY A 238 4.56 34.44 3.93
CA GLY A 238 5.60 35.27 3.32
C GLY A 238 6.48 34.53 2.32
N VAL A 239 5.97 33.49 1.66
CA VAL A 239 6.73 32.62 0.76
C VAL A 239 6.37 32.89 -0.70
N GLN A 240 7.38 33.06 -1.56
CA GLN A 240 7.18 33.02 -3.01
C GLN A 240 7.26 31.56 -3.49
N TRP A 241 6.15 31.04 -4.00
CA TRP A 241 6.02 29.63 -4.38
C TRP A 241 5.65 29.45 -5.85
N VAL A 242 6.36 28.55 -6.53
CA VAL A 242 6.05 28.16 -7.91
C VAL A 242 5.31 26.84 -7.93
N MET A 243 4.05 26.84 -8.37
CA MET A 243 3.23 25.63 -8.44
C MET A 243 3.68 24.72 -9.61
N HIS A 244 4.04 23.48 -9.31
CA HIS A 244 4.35 22.47 -10.33
C HIS A 244 3.09 21.83 -10.96
N SER A 245 3.21 21.33 -12.18
CA SER A 245 2.15 20.63 -12.94
C SER A 245 1.71 19.26 -12.39
N SER A 246 2.08 18.93 -11.15
CA SER A 246 1.70 17.70 -10.47
C SER A 246 1.60 17.92 -8.97
N VAL A 247 0.48 17.50 -8.36
CA VAL A 247 0.25 17.54 -6.90
C VAL A 247 1.38 16.86 -6.15
N ARG A 248 1.88 15.72 -6.66
CA ARG A 248 3.01 14.99 -6.08
C ARG A 248 4.29 15.82 -6.06
N ARG A 249 4.65 16.46 -7.17
CA ARG A 249 5.87 17.30 -7.24
C ARG A 249 5.74 18.54 -6.37
N ASN A 250 4.55 19.12 -6.33
CA ASN A 250 4.23 20.27 -5.48
C ASN A 250 4.44 19.95 -3.99
N LEU A 251 3.87 18.84 -3.53
CA LEU A 251 4.04 18.35 -2.16
C LEU A 251 5.48 17.92 -1.86
N LEU A 252 6.22 17.38 -2.83
CA LEU A 252 7.65 17.06 -2.64
C LEU A 252 8.51 18.32 -2.47
N GLY A 253 8.19 19.40 -3.20
CA GLY A 253 8.84 20.70 -3.03
C GLY A 253 8.57 21.31 -1.66
N TRP A 254 7.40 21.02 -1.07
CA TRP A 254 6.96 21.52 0.24
C TRP A 254 7.87 21.15 1.42
N HIS A 255 8.78 20.18 1.21
CA HIS A 255 9.76 19.78 2.20
C HIS A 255 10.94 20.76 2.25
N GLY A 256 10.78 21.87 2.96
CA GLY A 256 11.88 22.79 3.28
C GLY A 256 11.59 23.72 4.46
N SER A 257 12.64 24.19 5.12
CA SER A 257 12.59 25.16 6.22
C SER A 257 12.51 26.59 5.67
N PHE A 258 11.50 26.86 4.84
CA PHE A 258 11.26 28.20 4.26
C PHE A 258 10.62 29.17 5.26
N VAL A 259 10.09 28.62 6.35
CA VAL A 259 9.40 29.37 7.39
C VAL A 259 10.09 29.07 8.71
N GLY A 260 10.39 30.11 9.49
CA GLY A 260 11.11 29.97 10.76
C GLY A 260 10.48 28.97 11.74
N LYS A 261 11.28 28.42 12.67
CA LYS A 261 10.90 27.31 13.60
C LYS A 261 9.54 27.48 14.28
N LYS A 262 9.14 28.73 14.60
CA LYS A 262 7.83 29.02 15.24
C LYS A 262 6.63 28.68 14.35
N ARG A 263 6.75 28.81 13.03
CA ARG A 263 5.65 28.63 12.05
C ARG A 263 5.77 27.35 11.22
N GLU A 264 6.87 26.62 11.37
CA GLU A 264 7.16 25.36 10.66
C GLU A 264 6.04 24.31 10.81
N LYS A 265 5.44 24.22 12.00
CA LYS A 265 4.33 23.29 12.26
C LYS A 265 3.08 23.62 11.44
N ALA A 266 2.68 24.89 11.40
CA ALA A 266 1.53 25.36 10.62
C ALA A 266 1.80 25.22 9.10
N TRP A 267 3.02 25.54 8.67
CA TRP A 267 3.45 25.39 7.27
C TRP A 267 3.34 23.93 6.77
N ARG A 268 3.69 22.95 7.62
CA ARG A 268 3.58 21.52 7.28
C ARG A 268 2.15 21.01 7.17
N ALA A 269 1.20 21.65 7.86
CA ALA A 269 -0.22 21.29 7.83
C ALA A 269 -0.99 21.98 6.70
N ALA A 270 -0.46 23.10 6.17
CA ALA A 270 -1.13 23.92 5.16
C ALA A 270 -1.61 23.16 3.90
N PRO A 271 -0.90 22.14 3.37
CA PRO A 271 -1.41 21.38 2.22
C PRO A 271 -2.61 20.49 2.49
N SER A 272 -3.01 20.37 3.76
CA SER A 272 -4.15 19.59 4.22
C SER A 272 -5.25 20.45 4.83
N ALA A 273 -5.10 21.78 4.80
CA ALA A 273 -6.11 22.76 5.23
C ALA A 273 -7.03 23.10 4.06
#